data_AF-A0A7W6MXP2-F1
#
_entry.id   AF-A0A7W6MXP2-F1
#
_cell.length_a   1.000
_cell.length_b   1.000
_cell.length_c   1.000
_cell.angle_alpha   90.00
_cell.angle_beta   90.00
_cell.angle_gamma   90.00
#
_symmetry.space_group_name_H-M   'P 1'
#
loop_
_entity.id
_entity.type
_entity.pdbx_description
1 polymer ?
#
loop_
_entity_poly.entity_id
_entity_poly.type
_entity_poly.pdbx_seq_one_letter_code
_entity_poly.pdbx_strand_id
1 'polypeptide(L)'
;MKIEKEKFDISVSLKKFEQKPSNHEWKFIKYIKQSVDVDMLCDLIKQGFCFCHIFKSNDIVFSVKDKTIANFLSTQTVWIDLDDTFVTINEFYDFVSIKPSILYSTPSNIIGVNNRFRAVYVFDELIESNKLYNEIVDNIIKSITNDINGFILKDKTCRNASQQFAGNAKNDIIIYSNYNVYSFSDFDIDVTSINIKDDFVQKRSYIREGENNMCMHLQNAHDNKNVYVKFNDRQFINDYFNVKDYNDACNLIDKYKEKYPYYDSTPIPIVDEDIPLIQLPNNYVEIKRDWLRVKEYTRNGDDIHNCHVLKLKAGAKGKGRGNILYKNAKIRMIMTENITFEHLLFQLFCERQYYIDNSDREISNLRLFKIALSAYTTSNTINLYKNKRKYIVNPLYKSKYHPTKNEMMRLIASAKKMINDSLIIDNYDIHLSVRENMNRFNELCIPVSIRKLYLFCKEQNIPTKGYKE
;
A
#
# COMPACT_ATOMS: atom_id res chain seq x y z
N MET A 1 19.71 -46.44 25.78
CA MET A 1 20.03 -45.25 24.96
C MET A 1 19.03 -44.17 25.32
N LYS A 2 19.45 -43.09 26.01
CA LYS A 2 18.59 -41.91 26.18
C LYS A 2 18.58 -41.20 24.83
N ILE A 3 17.43 -41.19 24.16
CA ILE A 3 17.22 -40.31 23.01
C ILE A 3 17.28 -38.89 23.59
N GLU A 4 18.35 -38.15 23.32
CA GLU A 4 18.37 -36.72 23.61
C GLU A 4 17.25 -36.08 22.79
N LYS A 5 16.28 -35.47 23.47
CA LYS A 5 15.20 -34.77 22.81
C LYS A 5 15.76 -33.49 22.24
N GLU A 6 15.63 -33.32 20.93
CA GLU A 6 16.10 -32.13 20.24
C GLU A 6 15.35 -30.90 20.75
N LYS A 7 16.11 -29.89 21.17
CA LYS A 7 15.58 -28.66 21.72
C LYS A 7 15.58 -27.58 20.67
N PHE A 8 14.56 -26.75 20.70
CA PHE A 8 14.41 -25.60 19.83
C PHE A 8 13.90 -24.39 20.61
N ASP A 9 14.15 -23.21 20.07
CA ASP A 9 13.75 -21.96 20.70
C ASP A 9 12.38 -21.49 20.22
N ILE A 10 11.52 -21.11 21.17
CA ILE A 10 10.21 -20.49 20.90
C ILE A 10 9.90 -19.41 21.94
N SER A 11 9.04 -18.45 21.59
CA SER A 11 8.60 -17.42 22.52
C SER A 11 7.26 -17.82 23.15
N VAL A 12 7.22 -17.94 24.48
CA VAL A 12 6.06 -18.41 25.25
C VAL A 12 5.46 -17.24 26.04
N SER A 13 4.14 -17.15 26.10
CA SER A 13 3.47 -16.08 26.85
C SER A 13 3.70 -16.19 28.35
N LEU A 14 3.78 -15.05 29.04
CA LEU A 14 3.89 -15.04 30.51
C LEU A 14 2.59 -15.45 31.23
N LYS A 15 1.46 -15.36 30.52
CA LYS A 15 0.14 -15.73 31.03
C LYS A 15 -0.40 -16.94 30.27
N LYS A 16 -1.05 -17.85 30.98
CA LYS A 16 -1.86 -18.92 30.43
C LYS A 16 -3.31 -18.47 30.27
N PHE A 17 -4.04 -19.08 29.34
CA PHE A 17 -5.43 -18.77 29.04
C PHE A 17 -6.26 -20.04 29.01
N GLU A 18 -7.35 -20.07 29.80
CA GLU A 18 -8.28 -21.21 29.83
C GLU A 18 -9.11 -21.32 28.54
N GLN A 19 -9.33 -20.19 27.88
CA GLN A 19 -10.07 -20.08 26.63
C GLN A 19 -9.25 -19.31 25.60
N LYS A 20 -9.68 -19.31 24.33
CA LYS A 20 -9.03 -18.52 23.28
C LYS A 20 -8.99 -17.04 23.72
N PRO A 21 -7.81 -16.38 23.71
CA PRO A 21 -7.73 -14.97 24.08
C PRO A 21 -8.66 -14.12 23.21
N SER A 22 -9.31 -13.14 23.83
CA SER A 22 -10.13 -12.17 23.13
C SER A 22 -9.29 -11.23 22.25
N ASN A 23 -9.93 -10.57 21.28
CA ASN A 23 -9.26 -9.57 20.42
C ASN A 23 -8.60 -8.43 21.21
N HIS A 24 -9.06 -8.16 22.43
CA HIS A 24 -8.43 -7.18 23.32
C HIS A 24 -7.19 -7.78 23.99
N GLU A 25 -7.32 -8.97 24.60
CA GLU A 25 -6.22 -9.64 25.31
C GLU A 25 -5.03 -9.93 24.41
N TRP A 26 -5.29 -10.33 23.16
CA TRP A 26 -4.26 -10.57 22.15
C TRP A 26 -3.29 -9.41 21.94
N LYS A 27 -3.68 -8.16 22.26
CA LYS A 27 -2.85 -6.95 22.08
C LYS A 27 -1.89 -6.70 23.24
N PHE A 28 -2.12 -7.33 24.40
CA PHE A 28 -1.38 -7.09 25.64
C PHE A 28 -0.60 -8.32 26.12
N ILE A 29 -0.58 -9.40 25.33
CA ILE A 29 0.24 -10.57 25.66
C ILE A 29 1.72 -10.17 25.61
N LYS A 30 2.46 -10.65 26.61
CA LYS A 30 3.91 -10.52 26.70
C LYS A 30 4.53 -11.90 26.62
N TYR A 31 5.67 -11.99 25.97
CA TYR A 31 6.37 -13.24 25.67
C TYR A 31 7.79 -13.23 26.24
N ILE A 32 8.30 -14.42 26.54
CA ILE A 32 9.69 -14.68 26.89
C ILE A 32 10.22 -15.81 26.01
N LYS A 33 11.46 -15.68 25.54
CA LYS A 33 12.14 -16.74 24.80
C LYS A 33 12.44 -17.92 25.73
N GLN A 34 12.11 -19.13 25.30
CA GLN A 34 12.38 -20.35 26.02
C GLN A 34 12.87 -21.44 25.06
N SER A 35 13.88 -22.20 25.48
CA SER A 35 14.31 -23.42 24.80
C SER A 35 13.48 -24.59 25.31
N VAL A 36 12.79 -25.28 24.40
CA VAL A 36 11.83 -26.36 24.70
C VAL A 36 12.10 -27.56 23.81
N ASP A 37 11.68 -28.74 24.25
CA ASP A 37 11.52 -29.91 23.38
C ASP A 37 10.03 -30.12 23.01
N VAL A 38 9.75 -31.11 22.16
CA VAL A 38 8.38 -31.43 21.70
C VAL A 38 7.41 -31.70 22.85
N ASP A 39 7.86 -32.38 23.91
CA ASP A 39 6.99 -32.74 25.03
C ASP A 39 6.71 -31.52 25.91
N MET A 40 7.73 -30.71 26.18
CA MET A 40 7.58 -29.43 26.87
C MET A 40 6.64 -28.50 26.11
N LEU A 41 6.74 -28.43 24.77
CA LEU A 41 5.82 -27.63 23.97
C LEU A 41 4.39 -28.17 24.05
N CYS A 42 4.19 -29.50 23.97
CA CYS A 42 2.88 -30.12 24.18
C CYS A 42 2.27 -29.75 25.54
N ASP A 43 3.06 -29.80 26.60
CA ASP A 43 2.59 -29.47 27.96
C ASP A 43 2.23 -27.98 28.10
N LEU A 44 3.00 -27.08 27.47
CA LEU A 44 2.67 -25.65 27.42
C LEU A 44 1.39 -25.40 26.62
N ILE A 45 1.18 -26.12 25.51
CA ILE A 45 -0.04 -26.05 24.69
C ILE A 45 -1.25 -26.47 25.54
N LYS A 46 -1.16 -27.62 26.23
CA LYS A 46 -2.22 -28.14 27.12
C LYS A 46 -2.51 -27.23 28.31
N GLN A 47 -1.54 -26.44 28.75
CA GLN A 47 -1.75 -25.46 29.81
C GLN A 47 -2.39 -24.16 29.31
N GLY A 48 -2.56 -23.98 28.00
CA GLY A 48 -3.16 -22.78 27.40
C GLY A 48 -2.21 -21.59 27.26
N PHE A 49 -0.90 -21.83 27.21
CA PHE A 49 0.05 -20.77 26.85
C PHE A 49 -0.12 -20.37 25.37
N CYS A 50 0.27 -19.15 25.06
CA CYS A 50 0.32 -18.64 23.69
C CYS A 50 1.76 -18.59 23.23
N PHE A 51 1.96 -18.72 21.91
CA PHE A 51 3.27 -18.85 21.31
C PHE A 51 3.44 -17.83 20.19
N CYS A 52 4.69 -17.44 19.97
CA CYS A 52 5.13 -16.82 18.73
C CYS A 52 6.59 -17.18 18.46
N HIS A 53 7.07 -16.80 17.28
CA HIS A 53 8.45 -17.02 16.87
C HIS A 53 9.44 -16.13 17.63
N ILE A 54 10.73 -16.18 17.28
CA ILE A 54 11.76 -15.37 17.92
C ILE A 54 11.85 -14.01 17.24
N PHE A 55 11.76 -12.94 18.02
CA PHE A 55 11.86 -11.56 17.55
C PHE A 55 12.98 -10.82 18.25
N LYS A 56 13.61 -9.90 17.53
CA LYS A 56 14.55 -8.93 18.06
C LYS A 56 13.79 -7.98 19.01
N SER A 57 14.25 -7.98 20.25
CA SER A 57 13.77 -7.11 21.33
C SER A 57 14.96 -6.66 22.16
N ASN A 58 14.89 -5.43 22.67
CA ASN A 58 15.88 -4.93 23.63
C ASN A 58 15.65 -5.49 25.03
N ASP A 59 14.42 -5.97 25.30
CA ASP A 59 13.99 -6.52 26.57
C ASP A 59 13.88 -8.04 26.50
N ILE A 60 14.22 -8.71 27.61
CA ILE A 60 14.06 -10.17 27.80
C ILE A 60 12.59 -10.59 27.64
N VAL A 61 11.68 -9.73 28.10
CA VAL A 61 10.24 -9.88 27.95
C VAL A 61 9.77 -8.87 26.92
N PHE A 62 9.16 -9.34 25.83
CA PHE A 62 8.73 -8.48 24.74
C PHE A 62 7.21 -8.53 24.53
N SER A 63 6.69 -7.52 23.85
CA SER A 63 5.26 -7.33 23.63
C SER A 63 4.87 -7.61 22.18
N VAL A 64 3.57 -7.60 21.91
CA VAL A 64 3.02 -7.70 20.54
C VAL A 64 3.58 -6.62 19.59
N LYS A 65 4.02 -5.47 20.12
CA LYS A 65 4.60 -4.39 19.30
C LYS A 65 5.92 -4.79 18.67
N ASP A 66 6.68 -5.65 19.33
CA ASP A 66 7.99 -6.12 18.88
C ASP A 66 7.85 -7.22 17.84
N LYS A 67 6.65 -7.81 17.75
CA LYS A 67 6.30 -8.92 16.88
C LYS A 67 5.98 -8.46 15.45
N THR A 68 6.96 -7.88 14.78
CA THR A 68 6.88 -7.41 13.41
C THR A 68 7.80 -8.23 12.51
N ILE A 69 7.52 -8.28 11.20
CA ILE A 69 8.41 -8.95 10.24
C ILE A 69 9.82 -8.35 10.26
N ALA A 70 9.97 -7.03 10.47
CA ALA A 70 11.27 -6.38 10.55
C ALA A 70 12.09 -6.81 11.78
N ASN A 71 11.40 -7.24 12.85
CA ASN A 71 12.02 -7.77 14.05
C ASN A 71 12.08 -9.30 14.05
N PHE A 72 11.54 -10.00 13.06
CA PHE A 72 11.60 -11.46 13.02
C PHE A 72 13.07 -11.88 12.94
N LEU A 73 13.52 -12.67 13.91
CA LEU A 73 14.90 -13.12 14.01
C LEU A 73 15.04 -14.53 13.44
N SER A 74 14.27 -15.47 13.98
CA SER A 74 14.29 -16.86 13.54
C SER A 74 13.12 -17.66 14.11
N THR A 75 12.93 -18.86 13.56
CA THR A 75 12.12 -19.93 14.17
C THR A 75 12.66 -21.28 13.72
N GLN A 76 12.37 -22.33 14.50
CA GLN A 76 12.50 -23.72 14.08
C GLN A 76 11.14 -24.39 13.98
N THR A 77 10.05 -23.63 14.07
CA THR A 77 8.69 -24.18 14.05
C THR A 77 7.83 -23.48 13.02
N VAL A 78 7.09 -24.27 12.24
CA VAL A 78 6.09 -23.79 11.29
C VAL A 78 4.72 -24.25 11.76
N TRP A 79 3.80 -23.28 11.90
CA TRP A 79 2.47 -23.52 12.43
C TRP A 79 1.43 -23.27 11.34
N ILE A 80 0.62 -24.29 11.04
CA ILE A 80 -0.45 -24.24 10.06
C ILE A 80 -1.79 -24.26 10.80
N ASP A 81 -2.55 -23.16 10.70
CA ASP A 81 -3.93 -23.05 11.20
C ASP A 81 -4.87 -23.75 10.20
N LEU A 82 -5.47 -24.87 10.64
CA LEU A 82 -6.38 -25.70 9.85
C LEU A 82 -7.80 -25.44 10.34
N ASP A 83 -8.42 -24.37 9.83
CA ASP A 83 -9.74 -23.91 10.23
C ASP A 83 -10.85 -24.33 9.25
N ASP A 84 -11.94 -24.86 9.81
CA ASP A 84 -13.17 -25.27 9.11
C ASP A 84 -12.88 -26.26 7.95
N THR A 85 -12.05 -27.27 8.24
CA THR A 85 -11.69 -28.36 7.31
C THR A 85 -12.81 -29.41 7.27
N PHE A 86 -12.99 -30.04 6.10
CA PHE A 86 -13.97 -31.13 5.98
C PHE A 86 -13.49 -32.44 6.64
N VAL A 87 -12.18 -32.62 6.78
CA VAL A 87 -11.57 -33.73 7.54
C VAL A 87 -11.49 -33.40 9.03
N THR A 88 -11.67 -34.42 9.87
CA THR A 88 -11.42 -34.36 11.31
C THR A 88 -9.91 -34.42 11.61
N ILE A 89 -9.52 -34.09 12.84
CA ILE A 89 -8.11 -34.14 13.26
C ILE A 89 -7.50 -35.56 13.16
N ASN A 90 -8.29 -36.60 13.40
CA ASN A 90 -7.84 -37.99 13.32
C ASN A 90 -7.64 -38.41 11.85
N GLU A 91 -8.64 -38.14 11.00
CA GLU A 91 -8.54 -38.40 9.56
C GLU A 91 -7.39 -37.62 8.91
N PHE A 92 -7.19 -36.37 9.32
CA PHE A 92 -6.05 -35.58 8.85
C PHE A 92 -4.72 -36.25 9.19
N TYR A 93 -4.56 -36.73 10.44
CA TYR A 93 -3.33 -37.42 10.86
C TYR A 93 -3.07 -38.71 10.09
N ASP A 94 -4.13 -39.42 9.70
CA ASP A 94 -4.03 -40.68 8.95
C ASP A 94 -3.79 -40.47 7.45
N PHE A 95 -4.29 -39.37 6.87
CA PHE A 95 -4.16 -39.11 5.43
C PHE A 95 -2.84 -38.43 5.03
N VAL A 96 -2.27 -37.57 5.87
CA VAL A 96 -1.03 -36.86 5.52
C VAL A 96 0.16 -37.82 5.52
N SER A 97 0.93 -37.79 4.43
CA SER A 97 2.16 -38.56 4.27
C SER A 97 3.27 -38.00 5.17
N ILE A 98 3.40 -36.68 5.24
CA ILE A 98 4.34 -35.97 6.11
C ILE A 98 3.63 -35.53 7.39
N LYS A 99 3.77 -36.34 8.44
CA LYS A 99 3.08 -36.14 9.72
C LYS A 99 3.62 -34.94 10.49
N PRO A 100 2.80 -33.99 10.95
CA PRO A 100 3.29 -32.90 11.80
C PRO A 100 3.97 -33.42 13.07
N SER A 101 4.98 -32.70 13.54
CA SER A 101 5.66 -32.98 14.80
C SER A 101 4.69 -32.83 15.99
N ILE A 102 3.78 -31.87 15.91
CA ILE A 102 2.66 -31.74 16.86
C ILE A 102 1.39 -31.41 16.09
N LEU A 103 0.31 -32.14 16.34
CA LEU A 103 -1.02 -31.85 15.82
C LEU A 103 -1.98 -31.68 16.99
N TYR A 104 -2.66 -30.54 17.11
CA TYR A 104 -3.56 -30.34 18.24
C TYR A 104 -4.83 -29.57 17.90
N SER A 105 -5.92 -29.91 18.58
CA SER A 105 -7.21 -29.23 18.45
C SER A 105 -7.18 -27.83 19.03
N THR A 106 -7.78 -26.86 18.33
CA THR A 106 -7.91 -25.49 18.87
C THR A 106 -9.03 -25.41 19.91
N PRO A 107 -9.06 -24.37 20.78
CA PRO A 107 -10.15 -24.21 21.75
C PRO A 107 -11.55 -24.10 21.13
N SER A 108 -11.66 -23.76 19.85
CA SER A 108 -12.92 -23.62 19.11
C SER A 108 -13.28 -24.86 18.27
N ASN A 109 -12.53 -25.95 18.39
CA ASN A 109 -12.80 -27.19 17.69
C ASN A 109 -14.09 -27.85 18.18
N ILE A 110 -14.94 -28.26 17.25
CA ILE A 110 -16.11 -29.11 17.54
C ILE A 110 -16.12 -30.20 16.45
N ILE A 111 -15.79 -31.43 16.84
CA ILE A 111 -15.67 -32.57 15.90
C ILE A 111 -16.98 -32.74 15.13
N GLY A 112 -16.89 -32.82 13.80
CA GLY A 112 -18.04 -33.04 12.92
C GLY A 112 -18.95 -31.83 12.70
N VAL A 113 -18.69 -30.70 13.38
CA VAL A 113 -19.39 -29.43 13.17
C VAL A 113 -18.42 -28.42 12.55
N ASN A 114 -17.35 -28.09 13.28
CA ASN A 114 -16.32 -27.14 12.88
C ASN A 114 -14.95 -27.72 13.24
N ASN A 115 -14.35 -28.50 12.33
CA ASN A 115 -13.02 -29.06 12.56
C ASN A 115 -11.97 -27.95 12.46
N ARG A 116 -11.31 -27.65 13.59
CA ARG A 116 -10.33 -26.58 13.76
C ARG A 116 -9.15 -27.03 14.58
N PHE A 117 -8.01 -27.25 13.95
CA PHE A 117 -6.81 -27.75 14.60
C PHE A 117 -5.56 -27.08 14.03
N ARG A 118 -4.40 -27.34 14.63
CA ARG A 118 -3.11 -26.79 14.22
C ARG A 118 -2.11 -27.89 14.03
N ALA A 119 -1.41 -27.83 12.91
CA ALA A 119 -0.26 -28.68 12.61
C ALA A 119 1.02 -27.86 12.84
N VAL A 120 1.96 -28.40 13.62
CA VAL A 120 3.25 -27.80 13.94
C VAL A 120 4.35 -28.72 13.42
N TYR A 121 5.22 -28.17 12.59
CA TYR A 121 6.38 -28.86 12.03
C TYR A 121 7.65 -28.26 12.64
N VAL A 122 8.49 -29.10 13.24
CA VAL A 122 9.76 -28.70 13.86
C VAL A 122 10.90 -28.96 12.87
N PHE A 123 11.81 -28.01 12.73
CA PHE A 123 12.96 -28.07 11.84
C PHE A 123 14.29 -28.10 12.61
N ASP A 124 15.25 -28.87 12.12
CA ASP A 124 16.64 -28.89 12.64
C ASP A 124 17.38 -27.60 12.24
N GLU A 125 17.01 -27.03 11.10
CA GLU A 125 17.55 -25.78 10.56
C GLU A 125 16.79 -24.53 11.06
N LEU A 126 17.53 -23.42 11.25
CA LEU A 126 16.94 -22.13 11.58
C LEU A 126 16.29 -21.48 10.35
N ILE A 127 15.03 -21.09 10.51
CA ILE A 127 14.28 -20.31 9.53
C ILE A 127 14.44 -18.83 9.87
N GLU A 128 15.41 -18.17 9.25
CA GLU A 128 15.85 -16.81 9.61
C GLU A 128 15.17 -15.69 8.80
N SER A 129 14.31 -16.03 7.84
CA SER A 129 13.57 -15.03 7.08
C SER A 129 12.11 -15.38 6.88
N ASN A 130 11.25 -14.36 6.87
CA ASN A 130 9.84 -14.54 6.55
C ASN A 130 9.64 -15.10 5.13
N LYS A 131 10.57 -14.84 4.20
CA LYS A 131 10.50 -15.40 2.84
C LYS A 131 10.69 -16.92 2.88
N LEU A 132 11.73 -17.41 3.53
CA LEU A 132 11.98 -18.84 3.71
C LEU A 132 10.82 -19.51 4.47
N TYR A 133 10.32 -18.86 5.52
CA TYR A 133 9.13 -19.31 6.24
C TYR A 133 7.91 -19.48 5.33
N ASN A 134 7.65 -18.51 4.44
CA ASN A 134 6.55 -18.57 3.46
C ASN A 134 6.69 -19.76 2.50
N GLU A 135 7.89 -19.98 1.98
CA GLU A 135 8.18 -21.06 1.05
C GLU A 135 8.00 -22.43 1.69
N ILE A 136 8.46 -22.59 2.93
CA ILE A 136 8.23 -23.79 3.72
C ILE A 136 6.74 -24.02 3.93
N VAL A 137 5.98 -22.98 4.33
CA VAL A 137 4.53 -23.07 4.50
C VAL A 137 3.84 -23.48 3.20
N ASP A 138 4.22 -22.91 2.06
CA ASP A 138 3.63 -23.23 0.76
C ASP A 138 3.91 -24.69 0.35
N ASN A 139 5.11 -25.20 0.58
CA ASN A 139 5.45 -26.60 0.29
C ASN A 139 4.78 -27.59 1.24
N ILE A 140 4.64 -27.27 2.53
CA ILE A 140 3.83 -28.05 3.47
C ILE A 140 2.38 -28.12 2.99
N ILE A 141 1.78 -26.99 2.62
CA ILE A 141 0.40 -26.93 2.12
C ILE A 141 0.25 -27.73 0.83
N LYS A 142 1.24 -27.65 -0.07
CA LYS A 142 1.25 -28.44 -1.31
C LYS A 142 1.28 -29.94 -1.01
N SER A 143 2.10 -30.38 -0.06
CA SER A 143 2.12 -31.78 0.39
C SER A 143 0.75 -32.22 0.90
N ILE A 144 0.15 -31.45 1.81
CA ILE A 144 -1.19 -31.74 2.36
C ILE A 144 -2.25 -31.80 1.25
N THR A 145 -2.18 -30.89 0.27
CA THR A 145 -3.14 -30.84 -0.85
C THR A 145 -3.00 -32.04 -1.79
N ASN A 146 -1.79 -32.57 -1.94
CA ASN A 146 -1.55 -33.79 -2.71
C ASN A 146 -2.07 -35.03 -1.98
N ASP A 147 -1.94 -35.07 -0.66
CA ASP A 147 -2.39 -36.19 0.17
C ASP A 147 -3.93 -36.20 0.34
N ILE A 148 -4.54 -35.02 0.48
CA ILE A 148 -5.96 -34.85 0.77
C ILE A 148 -6.64 -34.16 -0.42
N ASN A 149 -7.30 -34.97 -1.26
CA ASN A 149 -8.00 -34.46 -2.44
C ASN A 149 -9.11 -33.46 -2.05
N GLY A 150 -9.15 -32.31 -2.72
CA GLY A 150 -10.10 -31.24 -2.44
C GLY A 150 -9.77 -30.39 -1.21
N PHE A 151 -8.61 -30.57 -0.58
CA PHE A 151 -8.16 -29.74 0.52
C PHE A 151 -7.93 -28.29 0.06
N ILE A 152 -8.53 -27.33 0.79
CA ILE A 152 -8.34 -25.90 0.55
C ILE A 152 -8.08 -25.22 1.89
N LEU A 153 -6.89 -24.64 2.03
CA LEU A 153 -6.56 -23.84 3.20
C LEU A 153 -7.30 -22.49 3.15
N LYS A 154 -8.26 -22.30 4.05
CA LYS A 154 -9.06 -21.06 4.15
C LYS A 154 -8.26 -19.91 4.74
N ASP A 155 -7.49 -20.15 5.81
CA ASP A 155 -6.70 -19.12 6.47
C ASP A 155 -5.30 -19.03 5.84
N LYS A 156 -5.03 -17.92 5.15
CA LYS A 156 -3.71 -17.65 4.55
C LYS A 156 -2.78 -16.89 5.48
N THR A 157 -3.20 -16.54 6.69
CA THR A 157 -2.38 -15.79 7.64
C THR A 157 -1.19 -16.59 8.18
N CYS A 158 -1.25 -17.93 8.11
CA CYS A 158 -0.18 -18.88 8.46
C CYS A 158 1.15 -18.63 7.73
N ARG A 159 1.13 -17.86 6.63
CA ARG A 159 2.28 -17.40 5.84
C ARG A 159 3.09 -16.28 6.52
N ASN A 160 2.54 -15.67 7.56
CA ASN A 160 3.17 -14.55 8.24
C ASN A 160 3.94 -15.05 9.47
N ALA A 161 5.27 -14.97 9.44
CA ALA A 161 6.11 -15.30 10.58
C ALA A 161 5.82 -14.42 11.83
N SER A 162 5.18 -13.26 11.67
CA SER A 162 4.72 -12.44 12.80
C SER A 162 3.40 -12.92 13.44
N GLN A 163 2.89 -14.11 13.13
CA GLN A 163 1.68 -14.64 13.73
C GLN A 163 1.88 -15.02 15.21
N GLN A 164 0.78 -15.21 15.93
CA GLN A 164 0.77 -15.78 17.28
C GLN A 164 -0.26 -16.89 17.33
N PHE A 165 0.04 -17.90 18.13
CA PHE A 165 -0.72 -19.13 18.20
C PHE A 165 -1.20 -19.34 19.63
N ALA A 166 -2.44 -19.79 19.79
CA ALA A 166 -2.99 -20.11 21.11
C ALA A 166 -2.80 -21.60 21.40
N GLY A 167 -2.46 -21.94 22.64
CA GLY A 167 -2.65 -23.29 23.16
C GLY A 167 -4.13 -23.64 23.32
N ASN A 168 -4.38 -24.77 23.96
CA ASN A 168 -5.73 -25.23 24.29
C ASN A 168 -5.73 -25.87 25.68
N ALA A 169 -6.31 -25.15 26.66
CA ALA A 169 -6.39 -25.58 28.06
C ALA A 169 -7.62 -26.44 28.37
N LYS A 170 -8.41 -26.84 27.37
CA LYS A 170 -9.57 -27.69 27.61
C LYS A 170 -9.13 -29.13 27.91
N ASN A 171 -9.86 -29.77 28.82
CA ASN A 171 -9.59 -31.15 29.23
C ASN A 171 -9.75 -32.17 28.08
N ASP A 172 -10.55 -31.84 27.06
CA ASP A 172 -10.82 -32.67 25.88
C ASP A 172 -9.91 -32.32 24.68
N ILE A 173 -8.77 -31.64 24.92
CA ILE A 173 -7.79 -31.39 23.86
C ILE A 173 -7.31 -32.71 23.24
N ILE A 174 -7.55 -32.86 21.94
CA ILE A 174 -6.85 -33.85 21.12
C ILE A 174 -5.49 -33.29 20.74
N ILE A 175 -4.43 -34.03 21.06
CA ILE A 175 -3.05 -33.70 20.70
C ILE A 175 -2.29 -34.98 20.34
N TYR A 176 -1.64 -34.96 19.19
CA TYR A 176 -0.68 -35.95 18.74
C TYR A 176 0.70 -35.31 18.74
N SER A 177 1.69 -36.01 19.27
CA SER A 177 3.10 -35.65 19.13
C SER A 177 3.81 -36.75 18.36
N ASN A 178 4.66 -36.33 17.44
CA ASN A 178 5.62 -37.16 16.75
C ASN A 178 6.98 -36.45 16.85
N TYR A 179 8.04 -37.18 17.17
CA TYR A 179 9.37 -36.59 17.35
C TYR A 179 10.09 -36.36 16.01
N ASN A 180 9.32 -36.18 14.93
CA ASN A 180 9.87 -35.86 13.62
C ASN A 180 10.44 -34.45 13.66
N VAL A 181 11.71 -34.34 13.25
CA VAL A 181 12.40 -33.09 12.98
C VAL A 181 12.74 -33.09 11.50
N TYR A 182 12.44 -31.99 10.84
CA TYR A 182 12.51 -31.85 9.39
C TYR A 182 13.67 -30.98 8.96
N SER A 183 14.31 -31.36 7.87
CA SER A 183 15.19 -30.51 7.10
C SER A 183 14.41 -29.78 6.01
N PHE A 184 15.00 -28.76 5.39
CA PHE A 184 14.40 -28.12 4.21
C PHE A 184 14.25 -29.08 3.03
N SER A 185 15.11 -30.09 2.93
CA SER A 185 15.06 -31.08 1.85
C SER A 185 13.83 -31.99 1.91
N ASP A 186 13.24 -32.20 3.09
CA ASP A 186 12.02 -33.02 3.26
C ASP A 186 10.79 -32.39 2.59
N PHE A 187 10.86 -31.12 2.21
CA PHE A 187 9.80 -30.38 1.52
C PHE A 187 10.24 -29.84 0.15
N ASP A 188 11.26 -30.44 -0.47
CA ASP A 188 11.81 -30.04 -1.77
C ASP A 188 12.26 -28.56 -1.82
N ILE A 189 12.82 -28.03 -0.73
CA ILE A 189 13.26 -26.62 -0.64
C ILE A 189 14.75 -26.52 -0.95
N ASP A 190 15.08 -25.85 -2.05
CA ASP A 190 16.47 -25.58 -2.43
C ASP A 190 16.97 -24.27 -1.79
N VAL A 191 17.60 -24.40 -0.62
CA VAL A 191 18.18 -23.30 0.16
C VAL A 191 19.31 -22.58 -0.59
N THR A 192 19.99 -23.23 -1.54
CA THR A 192 21.09 -22.61 -2.31
C THR A 192 20.60 -21.52 -3.27
N SER A 193 19.32 -21.58 -3.66
CA SER A 193 18.63 -20.52 -4.41
C SER A 193 18.21 -19.33 -3.52
N ILE A 194 18.30 -19.49 -2.20
CA ILE A 194 17.85 -18.56 -1.17
C ILE A 194 19.09 -18.01 -0.45
N ASN A 195 19.86 -17.14 -1.11
CA ASN A 195 21.06 -16.54 -0.52
C ASN A 195 20.75 -15.76 0.78
N ILE A 196 21.14 -16.36 1.91
CA ILE A 196 21.16 -15.77 3.25
C ILE A 196 22.56 -15.15 3.45
N LYS A 197 22.69 -13.85 3.19
CA LYS A 197 23.60 -12.87 3.82
C LYS A 197 23.39 -11.50 3.15
N ASP A 198 23.71 -10.44 3.86
CA ASP A 198 23.49 -9.01 3.54
C ASP A 198 22.12 -8.45 3.92
N ASP A 199 21.89 -8.31 5.22
CA ASP A 199 21.16 -7.19 5.79
C ASP A 199 22.19 -6.18 6.31
N PHE A 200 22.63 -5.25 5.45
CA PHE A 200 23.01 -3.86 5.76
C PHE A 200 23.52 -3.23 4.45
N VAL A 201 22.67 -2.40 3.84
CA VAL A 201 22.95 -1.56 2.66
C VAL A 201 23.18 -2.32 1.33
N GLN A 202 22.23 -2.11 0.41
CA GLN A 202 22.25 -2.30 -1.05
C GLN A 202 21.85 -3.65 -1.69
N LYS A 203 20.93 -3.48 -2.65
CA LYS A 203 20.65 -4.25 -3.87
C LYS A 203 20.22 -5.71 -3.71
N ARG A 204 18.90 -5.93 -3.79
CA ARG A 204 18.35 -7.24 -4.13
C ARG A 204 17.36 -7.14 -5.29
N SER A 205 17.72 -7.84 -6.36
CA SER A 205 17.06 -8.01 -7.66
C SER A 205 15.57 -8.37 -7.59
N TYR A 206 14.77 -7.86 -8.53
CA TYR A 206 13.37 -8.12 -8.74
C TYR A 206 13.32 -9.45 -9.49
N ILE A 207 12.31 -10.21 -9.11
CA ILE A 207 12.12 -11.60 -9.49
C ILE A 207 11.76 -11.63 -10.98
N ARG A 208 12.47 -12.47 -11.75
CA ARG A 208 12.08 -12.86 -13.11
C ARG A 208 10.69 -13.50 -13.03
N GLU A 209 9.68 -12.86 -13.62
CA GLU A 209 8.50 -13.61 -14.08
C GLU A 209 8.93 -14.33 -15.38
N GLY A 210 8.71 -15.64 -15.42
CA GLY A 210 9.01 -16.47 -16.57
C GLY A 210 8.29 -15.97 -17.82
N GLU A 211 8.94 -16.13 -18.96
CA GLU A 211 8.37 -15.87 -20.28
C GLU A 211 7.02 -16.59 -20.43
N ASN A 212 5.92 -15.84 -20.48
CA ASN A 212 4.83 -16.01 -21.45
C ASN A 212 3.65 -15.05 -21.20
N ASN A 213 3.11 -14.56 -22.32
CA ASN A 213 1.84 -13.82 -22.51
C ASN A 213 1.91 -12.29 -22.41
N MET A 214 2.42 -11.69 -23.49
CA MET A 214 2.26 -10.26 -23.83
C MET A 214 0.79 -9.85 -24.16
N CYS A 215 -0.21 -10.65 -23.74
CA CYS A 215 -1.64 -10.36 -23.81
C CYS A 215 -2.38 -11.14 -22.70
N MET A 216 -2.68 -10.50 -21.56
CA MET A 216 -3.42 -11.14 -20.48
C MET A 216 -4.94 -11.03 -20.70
N HIS A 217 -5.63 -12.17 -20.73
CA HIS A 217 -7.10 -12.24 -20.58
C HIS A 217 -7.45 -12.26 -19.08
N LEU A 218 -8.43 -11.46 -18.65
CA LEU A 218 -9.01 -11.55 -17.30
C LEU A 218 -10.53 -11.62 -17.41
N GLN A 219 -11.12 -12.73 -16.95
CA GLN A 219 -12.55 -12.86 -16.71
C GLN A 219 -12.92 -12.13 -15.42
N ASN A 220 -13.82 -11.15 -15.49
CA ASN A 220 -14.46 -10.58 -14.31
C ASN A 220 -15.74 -11.37 -14.01
N ALA A 221 -15.85 -11.92 -12.80
CA ALA A 221 -16.99 -12.70 -12.34
C ALA A 221 -18.27 -11.86 -12.07
N HIS A 222 -18.49 -10.79 -12.82
CA HIS A 222 -19.76 -10.06 -12.74
C HIS A 222 -20.31 -9.51 -14.05
N ASP A 223 -19.61 -9.66 -15.17
CA ASP A 223 -20.17 -9.51 -16.52
C ASP A 223 -19.16 -10.09 -17.51
N ASN A 224 -19.59 -11.04 -18.34
CA ASN A 224 -18.81 -11.64 -19.42
C ASN A 224 -18.46 -10.60 -20.51
N LYS A 225 -17.51 -9.70 -20.23
CA LYS A 225 -16.80 -8.89 -21.22
C LYS A 225 -15.30 -9.03 -21.00
N ASN A 226 -14.63 -9.74 -21.90
CA ASN A 226 -13.18 -9.70 -22.01
C ASN A 226 -12.77 -8.24 -22.27
N VAL A 227 -12.04 -7.62 -21.34
CA VAL A 227 -11.54 -6.26 -21.55
C VAL A 227 -10.17 -6.34 -22.21
N TYR A 228 -10.10 -5.92 -23.48
CA TYR A 228 -8.84 -5.85 -24.23
C TYR A 228 -8.20 -4.47 -24.01
N VAL A 229 -7.02 -4.43 -23.41
CA VAL A 229 -6.18 -3.23 -23.38
C VAL A 229 -5.13 -3.35 -24.48
N LYS A 230 -5.17 -2.44 -25.45
CA LYS A 230 -4.18 -2.36 -26.52
C LYS A 230 -2.92 -1.67 -26.00
N PHE A 231 -1.80 -2.38 -26.02
CA PHE A 231 -0.49 -1.78 -25.75
C PHE A 231 0.08 -1.17 -27.03
N ASN A 232 0.32 0.13 -27.00
CA ASN A 232 0.98 0.89 -28.05
C ASN A 232 2.51 0.85 -27.89
N ASP A 233 3.01 0.69 -26.65
CA ASP A 233 4.45 0.67 -26.36
C ASP A 233 4.87 -0.63 -25.65
N ARG A 234 5.06 -1.68 -26.46
CA ARG A 234 5.46 -3.00 -25.96
C ARG A 234 6.87 -3.01 -25.36
N GLN A 235 7.75 -2.13 -25.84
CA GLN A 235 9.11 -2.03 -25.31
C GLN A 235 9.08 -1.52 -23.87
N PHE A 236 8.27 -0.49 -23.60
CA PHE A 236 8.06 -0.01 -22.24
C PHE A 236 7.51 -1.09 -21.32
N ILE A 237 6.50 -1.85 -21.76
CA ILE A 237 5.91 -2.93 -20.94
C ILE A 237 6.97 -4.00 -20.60
N ASN A 238 7.78 -4.41 -21.57
CA ASN A 238 8.84 -5.38 -21.34
C ASN A 238 9.89 -4.83 -20.37
N ASP A 239 10.37 -3.60 -20.59
CA ASP A 239 11.33 -2.95 -19.69
C ASP A 239 10.77 -2.83 -18.27
N TYR A 240 9.49 -2.48 -18.14
CA TYR A 240 8.78 -2.37 -16.86
C TYR A 240 8.78 -3.66 -16.06
N PHE A 241 8.46 -4.79 -16.69
CA PHE A 241 8.48 -6.09 -16.02
C PHE A 241 9.91 -6.58 -15.76
N ASN A 242 10.87 -6.16 -16.59
CA ASN A 242 12.28 -6.55 -16.48
C ASN A 242 13.10 -5.73 -15.49
N VAL A 243 12.58 -4.61 -14.97
CA VAL A 243 13.21 -3.86 -13.90
C VAL A 243 13.56 -4.87 -12.80
N LYS A 244 14.86 -4.96 -12.37
CA LYS A 244 15.39 -5.78 -11.21
C LYS A 244 15.82 -5.02 -9.94
N ASP A 245 16.15 -3.74 -9.91
CA ASP A 245 16.32 -3.09 -8.61
C ASP A 245 16.02 -1.60 -8.62
N TYR A 246 16.35 -0.91 -7.54
CA TYR A 246 16.23 0.53 -7.49
C TYR A 246 17.01 1.21 -8.64
N ASN A 247 18.18 0.67 -9.01
CA ASN A 247 18.95 1.22 -10.12
C ASN A 247 18.23 0.98 -11.45
N ASP A 248 17.68 -0.21 -11.69
CA ASP A 248 16.86 -0.45 -12.88
C ASP A 248 15.59 0.41 -12.89
N ALA A 249 15.01 0.69 -11.72
CA ALA A 249 13.89 1.60 -11.60
C ALA A 249 14.30 3.03 -11.95
N CYS A 250 15.47 3.50 -11.50
CA CYS A 250 16.04 4.78 -11.93
C CYS A 250 16.31 4.79 -13.43
N ASN A 251 16.93 3.74 -13.98
CA ASN A 251 17.22 3.61 -15.41
C ASN A 251 15.94 3.65 -16.25
N LEU A 252 14.88 2.96 -15.82
CA LEU A 252 13.59 2.99 -16.48
C LEU A 252 12.95 4.38 -16.40
N ILE A 253 13.03 5.04 -15.24
CA ILE A 253 12.54 6.41 -15.10
C ILE A 253 13.31 7.34 -16.04
N ASP A 254 14.63 7.29 -16.06
CA ASP A 254 15.46 8.15 -16.90
C ASP A 254 15.24 7.90 -18.39
N LYS A 255 15.04 6.64 -18.79
CA LYS A 255 14.76 6.26 -20.18
C LYS A 255 13.39 6.78 -20.67
N TYR A 256 12.37 6.78 -19.81
CA TYR A 256 11.00 7.07 -20.22
C TYR A 256 10.42 8.39 -19.70
N LYS A 257 11.12 9.14 -18.82
CA LYS A 257 10.61 10.41 -18.24
C LYS A 257 10.25 11.47 -19.26
N GLU A 258 10.94 11.53 -20.40
CA GLU A 258 10.66 12.50 -21.46
C GLU A 258 9.44 12.07 -22.29
N LYS A 259 9.31 10.77 -22.55
CA LYS A 259 8.17 10.18 -23.29
C LYS A 259 6.89 10.19 -22.46
N TYR A 260 7.00 9.90 -21.17
CA TYR A 260 5.91 9.81 -20.21
C TYR A 260 6.18 10.78 -19.05
N PRO A 261 5.93 12.09 -19.21
CA PRO A 261 6.26 13.08 -18.20
C PRO A 261 5.49 12.83 -16.91
N TYR A 262 6.18 12.79 -15.77
CA TYR A 262 5.57 12.65 -14.44
C TYR A 262 5.00 13.98 -13.93
N TYR A 263 3.79 13.97 -13.37
CA TYR A 263 3.15 15.17 -12.83
C TYR A 263 2.35 14.88 -11.56
N ASP A 264 2.23 15.83 -10.64
CA ASP A 264 1.38 15.71 -9.44
C ASP A 264 0.12 16.58 -9.53
N SER A 265 -0.03 17.35 -10.61
CA SER A 265 -1.15 18.25 -10.87
C SER A 265 -1.55 18.18 -12.34
N THR A 266 -2.77 18.62 -12.66
CA THR A 266 -3.18 18.86 -14.05
C THR A 266 -2.12 19.71 -14.75
N PRO A 267 -1.56 19.26 -15.90
CA PRO A 267 -0.60 20.05 -16.66
C PRO A 267 -1.16 21.43 -17.00
N ILE A 268 -0.32 22.45 -16.81
CA ILE A 268 -0.69 23.85 -17.00
C ILE A 268 -0.04 24.34 -18.30
N PRO A 269 -0.72 25.18 -19.10
CA PRO A 269 -0.11 25.76 -20.30
C PRO A 269 1.19 26.50 -19.95
N ILE A 270 2.17 26.38 -20.84
CA ILE A 270 3.37 27.20 -20.79
C ILE A 270 2.95 28.62 -21.18
N VAL A 271 3.17 29.57 -20.27
CA VAL A 271 2.89 30.98 -20.50
C VAL A 271 4.19 31.77 -20.45
N ASP A 272 4.19 32.93 -21.10
CA ASP A 272 5.31 33.87 -21.14
C ASP A 272 5.79 34.22 -19.73
N GLU A 273 7.11 34.38 -19.57
CA GLU A 273 7.77 34.80 -18.34
C GLU A 273 7.34 36.20 -17.86
N ASP A 274 6.78 37.02 -18.75
CA ASP A 274 6.26 38.36 -18.43
C ASP A 274 4.82 38.32 -17.88
N ILE A 275 4.17 37.15 -17.90
CA ILE A 275 2.84 36.97 -17.34
C ILE A 275 2.95 36.55 -15.86
N PRO A 276 2.44 37.35 -14.90
CA PRO A 276 2.62 37.07 -13.47
C PRO A 276 1.73 35.94 -12.93
N LEU A 277 0.58 35.69 -13.54
CA LEU A 277 -0.37 34.66 -13.11
C LEU A 277 -0.74 33.70 -14.24
N ILE A 278 -0.81 32.43 -13.90
CA ILE A 278 -1.33 31.40 -14.80
C ILE A 278 -2.76 31.05 -14.37
N GLN A 279 -3.70 31.13 -15.30
CA GLN A 279 -5.08 30.69 -15.10
C GLN A 279 -5.14 29.17 -15.11
N LEU A 280 -5.74 28.61 -14.07
CA LEU A 280 -5.93 27.17 -13.96
C LEU A 280 -7.16 26.74 -14.78
N PRO A 281 -7.11 25.57 -15.43
CA PRO A 281 -8.28 25.02 -16.11
C PRO A 281 -9.37 24.64 -15.11
N ASN A 282 -10.63 24.63 -15.55
CA ASN A 282 -11.78 24.37 -14.68
C ASN A 282 -11.75 22.97 -14.04
N ASN A 283 -11.12 22.00 -14.69
CA ASN A 283 -10.93 20.63 -14.21
C ASN A 283 -9.61 20.44 -13.43
N TYR A 284 -8.94 21.51 -13.01
CA TYR A 284 -7.66 21.41 -12.31
C TYR A 284 -7.78 20.59 -11.02
N VAL A 285 -7.00 19.51 -10.97
CA VAL A 285 -6.85 18.62 -9.81
C VAL A 285 -5.39 18.44 -9.47
N GLU A 286 -5.10 18.12 -8.20
CA GLU A 286 -3.75 17.88 -7.72
C GLU A 286 -3.73 16.75 -6.69
N ILE A 287 -2.64 15.99 -6.68
CA ILE A 287 -2.36 14.97 -5.67
C ILE A 287 -1.55 15.65 -4.55
N LYS A 288 -2.15 15.72 -3.36
CA LYS A 288 -1.50 16.33 -2.20
C LYS A 288 -0.49 15.38 -1.56
N ARG A 289 0.68 15.91 -1.22
CA ARG A 289 1.79 15.20 -0.58
C ARG A 289 2.07 15.74 0.81
N ASP A 290 2.36 14.84 1.74
CA ASP A 290 2.80 15.19 3.09
C ASP A 290 4.34 15.27 3.10
N TRP A 291 4.87 16.35 3.67
CA TRP A 291 6.32 16.61 3.77
C TRP A 291 6.72 16.77 5.23
N LEU A 292 7.88 16.23 5.60
CA LEU A 292 8.43 16.33 6.94
C LEU A 292 9.61 17.30 6.94
N ARG A 293 9.55 18.29 7.83
CA ARG A 293 10.62 19.28 8.00
C ARG A 293 11.56 18.78 9.10
N VAL A 294 12.78 18.42 8.71
CA VAL A 294 13.84 17.94 9.60
C VAL A 294 14.78 19.11 9.88
N LYS A 295 15.17 19.27 11.14
CA LYS A 295 16.30 20.12 11.51
C LYS A 295 17.56 19.27 11.49
N GLU A 296 18.52 19.64 10.67
CA GLU A 296 19.85 19.04 10.63
C GLU A 296 20.86 20.09 11.06
N TYR A 297 21.86 19.67 11.84
CA TYR A 297 22.93 20.54 12.28
C TYR A 297 24.12 20.37 11.36
N THR A 298 24.67 21.46 10.83
CA THR A 298 25.98 21.39 10.16
C THR A 298 27.06 21.00 11.16
N ARG A 299 28.21 20.55 10.65
CA ARG A 299 29.42 20.38 11.49
C ARG A 299 29.83 21.64 12.24
N ASN A 300 29.37 22.81 11.80
CA ASN A 300 29.64 24.11 12.40
C ASN A 300 28.56 24.56 13.40
N GLY A 301 27.52 23.75 13.63
CA GLY A 301 26.44 24.06 14.57
C GLY A 301 25.30 24.90 14.01
N ASP A 302 25.34 25.27 12.72
CA ASP A 302 24.26 25.99 12.06
C ASP A 302 23.05 25.08 11.78
N ASP A 303 21.84 25.59 12.05
CA ASP A 303 20.56 24.94 11.77
C ASP A 303 20.28 24.94 10.25
N ILE A 304 20.26 23.76 9.63
CA ILE A 304 19.72 23.53 8.29
C ILE A 304 18.33 22.91 8.40
N HIS A 305 17.37 23.46 7.67
CA HIS A 305 16.02 22.92 7.58
C HIS A 305 15.84 22.17 6.26
N ASN A 306 15.93 20.84 6.31
CA ASN A 306 15.69 19.97 5.16
C ASN A 306 14.25 19.46 5.14
N CYS A 307 13.64 19.39 3.95
CA CYS A 307 12.29 18.87 3.75
C CYS A 307 12.38 17.51 3.07
N HIS A 308 11.89 16.45 3.74
CA HIS A 308 11.84 15.11 3.18
C HIS A 308 10.39 14.71 2.87
N VAL A 309 10.19 13.99 1.76
CA VAL A 309 8.89 13.41 1.42
C VAL A 309 8.52 12.36 2.46
N LEU A 310 7.32 12.44 3.02
CA LEU A 310 6.80 11.39 3.89
C LEU A 310 6.21 10.26 3.03
N LYS A 311 6.95 9.15 2.89
CA LYS A 311 6.45 7.97 2.18
C LYS A 311 5.26 7.35 2.92
N LEU A 312 4.22 7.00 2.18
CA LEU A 312 2.99 6.43 2.72
C LEU A 312 3.20 4.97 3.14
N LYS A 313 3.15 4.72 4.46
CA LYS A 313 3.28 3.39 5.07
C LYS A 313 2.01 2.55 4.95
N ALA A 314 2.16 1.24 5.08
CA ALA A 314 1.04 0.30 5.19
C ALA A 314 0.08 0.74 6.34
N GLY A 315 -1.22 0.82 6.05
CA GLY A 315 -2.23 1.21 7.03
C GLY A 315 -2.34 2.72 7.34
N ALA A 316 -1.49 3.58 6.77
CA ALA A 316 -1.61 5.02 6.96
C ALA A 316 -2.98 5.54 6.47
N LYS A 317 -3.70 6.29 7.31
CA LYS A 317 -5.05 6.83 7.05
C LYS A 317 -6.16 5.76 6.91
N GLY A 318 -5.97 4.56 7.45
CA GLY A 318 -7.00 3.50 7.50
C GLY A 318 -7.38 2.92 6.13
N LYS A 319 -6.59 3.17 5.08
CA LYS A 319 -6.80 2.67 3.71
C LYS A 319 -5.49 2.10 3.18
N GLY A 320 -5.51 0.89 2.62
CA GLY A 320 -4.31 0.23 2.09
C GLY A 320 -3.64 1.00 0.94
N ARG A 321 -2.32 0.90 0.81
CA ARG A 321 -1.50 1.59 -0.22
C ARG A 321 -2.00 1.33 -1.65
N GLY A 322 -2.46 0.11 -1.94
CA GLY A 322 -3.07 -0.23 -3.23
C GLY A 322 -4.32 0.59 -3.57
N ASN A 323 -5.17 0.91 -2.58
CA ASN A 323 -6.35 1.76 -2.78
C ASN A 323 -5.96 3.22 -3.03
N ILE A 324 -4.87 3.69 -2.41
CA ILE A 324 -4.33 5.04 -2.67
C ILE A 324 -3.82 5.12 -4.11
N LEU A 325 -3.03 4.13 -4.55
CA LEU A 325 -2.54 4.03 -5.92
C LEU A 325 -3.70 3.97 -6.93
N TYR A 326 -4.74 3.20 -6.66
CA TYR A 326 -5.95 3.14 -7.50
C TYR A 326 -6.62 4.52 -7.64
N LYS A 327 -6.77 5.25 -6.53
CA LYS A 327 -7.34 6.60 -6.57
C LYS A 327 -6.45 7.59 -7.31
N ASN A 328 -5.14 7.53 -7.09
CA ASN A 328 -4.19 8.40 -7.78
C ASN A 328 -4.20 8.11 -9.29
N ALA A 329 -4.35 6.85 -9.70
CA ALA A 329 -4.54 6.48 -11.10
C ALA A 329 -5.77 7.17 -11.70
N LYS A 330 -6.91 7.08 -11.01
CA LYS A 330 -8.15 7.75 -11.41
C LYS A 330 -8.02 9.27 -11.49
N ILE A 331 -7.32 9.89 -10.55
CA ILE A 331 -7.04 11.33 -10.58
C ILE A 331 -6.22 11.68 -11.83
N ARG A 332 -5.21 10.88 -12.17
CA ARG A 332 -4.34 11.11 -13.34
C ARG A 332 -5.07 10.98 -14.67
N MET A 333 -6.05 10.09 -14.76
CA MET A 333 -6.96 10.00 -15.91
C MET A 333 -7.87 11.23 -16.05
N ILE A 334 -8.10 11.98 -14.97
CA ILE A 334 -8.87 13.24 -14.97
C ILE A 334 -7.95 14.44 -15.26
N MET A 335 -6.69 14.37 -14.83
CA MET A 335 -5.67 15.39 -15.12
C MET A 335 -5.35 15.51 -16.61
N THR A 336 -5.37 14.39 -17.33
CA THR A 336 -4.95 14.33 -18.73
C THR A 336 -5.97 13.51 -19.51
N GLU A 337 -6.73 14.22 -20.33
CA GLU A 337 -7.67 13.60 -21.25
C GLU A 337 -6.91 12.66 -22.18
N ASN A 338 -7.39 11.43 -22.34
CA ASN A 338 -6.80 10.40 -23.20
C ASN A 338 -5.39 9.92 -22.80
N ILE A 339 -5.06 9.90 -21.50
CA ILE A 339 -3.83 9.24 -21.04
C ILE A 339 -3.76 7.79 -21.56
N THR A 340 -2.62 7.39 -22.12
CA THR A 340 -2.41 5.98 -22.53
C THR A 340 -2.22 5.10 -21.30
N PHE A 341 -2.47 3.79 -21.45
CA PHE A 341 -2.27 2.85 -20.36
C PHE A 341 -0.82 2.84 -19.88
N GLU A 342 0.14 2.89 -20.81
CA GLU A 342 1.58 2.90 -20.52
C GLU A 342 1.99 4.15 -19.75
N HIS A 343 1.48 5.31 -20.16
CA HIS A 343 1.73 6.55 -19.44
C HIS A 343 1.15 6.47 -18.03
N LEU A 344 -0.09 5.99 -17.86
CA LEU A 344 -0.69 5.81 -16.55
C LEU A 344 0.12 4.84 -15.67
N LEU A 345 0.59 3.72 -16.23
CA LEU A 345 1.42 2.75 -15.53
C LEU A 345 2.76 3.36 -15.12
N PHE A 346 3.39 4.15 -15.99
CA PHE A 346 4.62 4.89 -15.69
C PHE A 346 4.41 5.89 -14.54
N GLN A 347 3.31 6.64 -14.55
CA GLN A 347 2.97 7.54 -13.44
C GLN A 347 2.90 6.80 -12.11
N LEU A 348 2.20 5.66 -12.07
CA LEU A 348 2.07 4.85 -10.86
C LEU A 348 3.38 4.18 -10.47
N PHE A 349 4.27 3.91 -11.42
CA PHE A 349 5.60 3.42 -11.15
C PHE A 349 6.43 4.48 -10.41
N CYS A 350 6.52 5.70 -10.96
CA CYS A 350 7.18 6.83 -10.30
C CYS A 350 6.56 7.11 -8.92
N GLU A 351 5.23 7.10 -8.83
CA GLU A 351 4.46 7.25 -7.59
C GLU A 351 4.93 6.26 -6.51
N ARG A 352 5.05 4.97 -6.88
CA ARG A 352 5.53 3.93 -5.99
C ARG A 352 6.96 4.18 -5.52
N GLN A 353 7.85 4.63 -6.41
CA GLN A 353 9.25 4.87 -6.06
C GLN A 353 9.43 6.07 -5.11
N TYR A 354 8.73 7.17 -5.39
CA TYR A 354 8.93 8.43 -4.69
C TYR A 354 8.08 8.57 -3.43
N TYR A 355 6.83 8.12 -3.44
CA TYR A 355 5.83 8.52 -2.43
C TYR A 355 5.22 7.35 -1.65
N ILE A 356 5.40 6.11 -2.08
CA ILE A 356 4.90 4.93 -1.37
C ILE A 356 6.05 4.23 -0.66
N ASP A 357 5.86 3.92 0.62
CA ASP A 357 6.76 2.99 1.29
C ASP A 357 6.39 1.59 0.80
N ASN A 358 7.23 1.00 -0.04
CA ASN A 358 7.08 -0.36 -0.56
C ASN A 358 8.22 -1.26 -0.07
N SER A 359 8.77 -0.98 1.11
CA SER A 359 9.85 -1.76 1.73
C SER A 359 9.49 -3.24 1.93
N ASP A 360 8.23 -3.53 2.24
CA ASP A 360 7.67 -4.88 2.35
C ASP A 360 7.31 -5.53 0.99
N ARG A 361 7.52 -4.82 -0.11
CA ARG A 361 7.29 -5.29 -1.49
C ARG A 361 5.86 -5.77 -1.78
N GLU A 362 4.88 -5.36 -0.98
CA GLU A 362 3.47 -5.74 -1.15
C GLU A 362 2.93 -5.31 -2.53
N ILE A 363 3.46 -4.21 -3.07
CA ILE A 363 3.12 -3.66 -4.39
C ILE A 363 4.20 -4.07 -5.41
N SER A 364 4.12 -5.32 -5.87
CA SER A 364 4.91 -5.84 -6.98
C SER A 364 4.57 -5.14 -8.31
N ASN A 365 5.40 -5.33 -9.35
CA ASN A 365 5.12 -4.82 -10.69
C ASN A 365 3.80 -5.38 -11.23
N LEU A 366 3.55 -6.68 -11.06
CA LEU A 366 2.27 -7.29 -11.44
C LEU A 366 1.09 -6.69 -10.67
N ARG A 367 1.23 -6.44 -9.37
CA ARG A 367 0.14 -5.83 -8.58
C ARG A 367 -0.11 -4.38 -8.99
N LEU A 368 0.95 -3.61 -9.21
CA LEU A 368 0.85 -2.23 -9.67
C LEU A 368 0.20 -2.16 -11.07
N PHE A 369 0.58 -3.08 -11.96
CA PHE A 369 -0.05 -3.27 -13.25
C PHE A 369 -1.54 -3.59 -13.13
N LYS A 370 -1.94 -4.53 -12.27
CA LYS A 370 -3.35 -4.87 -12.02
C LYS A 370 -4.14 -3.68 -11.46
N ILE A 371 -3.53 -2.87 -10.59
CA ILE A 371 -4.13 -1.62 -10.08
C ILE A 371 -4.34 -0.61 -11.21
N ALA A 372 -3.32 -0.39 -12.05
CA ALA A 372 -3.40 0.49 -13.20
C ALA A 372 -4.51 0.02 -14.16
N LEU A 373 -4.55 -1.28 -14.45
CA LEU A 373 -5.52 -1.90 -15.35
C LEU A 373 -6.94 -1.73 -14.83
N SER A 374 -7.18 -2.09 -13.57
CA SER A 374 -8.49 -1.91 -12.94
C SER A 374 -8.94 -0.44 -12.98
N ALA A 375 -8.03 0.50 -12.71
CA ALA A 375 -8.34 1.93 -12.80
C ALA A 375 -8.64 2.36 -14.23
N TYR A 376 -7.93 1.83 -15.22
CA TYR A 376 -8.10 2.18 -16.64
C TYR A 376 -9.42 1.67 -17.22
N THR A 377 -9.85 0.46 -16.83
CA THR A 377 -11.00 -0.22 -17.44
C THR A 377 -12.33 0.08 -16.75
N THR A 378 -12.31 0.38 -15.45
CA THR A 378 -13.54 0.59 -14.67
C THR A 378 -14.08 2.00 -14.90
N SER A 379 -15.38 2.21 -15.05
CA SER A 379 -15.99 3.55 -15.24
C SER A 379 -16.29 4.31 -13.94
N ASN A 380 -15.95 3.73 -12.77
CA ASN A 380 -16.32 4.28 -11.46
C ASN A 380 -15.75 5.69 -11.22
N THR A 381 -16.63 6.60 -10.81
CA THR A 381 -16.31 7.96 -10.40
C THR A 381 -15.69 7.97 -9.01
N ILE A 382 -14.62 8.75 -8.83
CA ILE A 382 -14.00 8.98 -7.51
C ILE A 382 -14.45 10.33 -6.93
N ASN A 383 -14.65 10.39 -5.62
CA ASN A 383 -14.90 11.66 -4.94
C ASN A 383 -13.61 12.50 -4.90
N LEU A 384 -13.60 13.57 -5.68
CA LEU A 384 -12.50 14.52 -5.76
C LEU A 384 -12.71 15.69 -4.80
N TYR A 385 -11.63 16.11 -4.15
CA TYR A 385 -11.60 17.42 -3.51
C TYR A 385 -11.41 18.49 -4.59
N LYS A 386 -12.43 19.32 -4.83
CA LYS A 386 -12.31 20.43 -5.79
C LYS A 386 -11.32 21.46 -5.29
N ASN A 387 -10.28 21.74 -6.07
CA ASN A 387 -9.38 22.85 -5.81
C ASN A 387 -10.14 24.16 -6.01
N LYS A 388 -10.13 25.05 -5.02
CA LYS A 388 -10.81 26.36 -5.10
C LYS A 388 -9.95 27.43 -5.78
N ARG A 389 -8.67 27.14 -6.03
CA ARG A 389 -7.76 28.08 -6.69
C ARG A 389 -8.13 28.21 -8.15
N LYS A 390 -8.21 29.46 -8.62
CA LYS A 390 -8.40 29.81 -10.04
C LYS A 390 -7.08 30.17 -10.73
N TYR A 391 -6.06 30.53 -9.95
CA TYR A 391 -4.78 31.03 -10.45
C TYR A 391 -3.62 30.50 -9.62
N ILE A 392 -2.46 30.39 -10.26
CA ILE A 392 -1.16 30.22 -9.61
C ILE A 392 -0.21 31.34 -10.06
N VAL A 393 0.77 31.65 -9.22
CA VAL A 393 1.87 32.55 -9.61
C VAL A 393 2.72 31.83 -10.65
N ASN A 394 3.05 32.53 -11.74
CA ASN A 394 3.97 32.00 -12.74
C ASN A 394 5.37 31.85 -12.13
N PRO A 395 5.92 30.62 -12.05
CA PRO A 395 7.27 30.41 -11.54
C PRO A 395 8.33 31.15 -12.36
N LEU A 396 8.16 31.27 -13.68
CA LEU A 396 9.11 31.95 -14.57
C LEU A 396 9.17 33.45 -14.27
N TYR A 397 8.01 34.10 -14.13
CA TYR A 397 7.94 35.50 -13.71
C TYR A 397 8.64 35.73 -12.37
N LYS A 398 8.41 34.85 -11.40
CA LYS A 398 9.03 34.96 -10.08
C LYS A 398 10.56 34.82 -10.15
N SER A 399 11.05 33.93 -11.02
CA SER A 399 12.49 33.73 -11.25
C SER A 399 13.14 34.88 -11.99
N LYS A 400 12.45 35.54 -12.94
CA LYS A 400 12.99 36.68 -13.71
C LYS A 400 13.00 37.97 -12.91
N TYR A 401 11.90 38.28 -12.23
CA TYR A 401 11.68 39.61 -11.62
C TYR A 401 11.94 39.66 -10.11
N HIS A 402 12.12 38.52 -9.44
CA HIS A 402 12.33 38.42 -7.99
C HIS A 402 11.45 39.35 -7.12
N PRO A 403 10.13 39.41 -7.36
CA PRO A 403 9.27 40.37 -6.69
C PRO A 403 9.19 40.11 -5.19
N THR A 404 9.12 41.19 -4.41
CA THR A 404 8.86 41.11 -2.98
C THR A 404 7.46 40.54 -2.71
N LYS A 405 7.24 40.04 -1.49
CA LYS A 405 5.93 39.52 -1.07
C LYS A 405 4.80 40.53 -1.29
N ASN A 406 5.07 41.82 -1.05
CA ASN A 406 4.08 42.88 -1.20
C ASN A 406 3.76 43.18 -2.67
N GLU A 407 4.76 43.23 -3.54
CA GLU A 407 4.57 43.40 -4.98
C GLU A 407 3.79 42.23 -5.57
N MET A 408 4.12 41.00 -5.17
CA MET A 408 3.40 39.81 -5.60
C MET A 408 1.93 39.84 -5.17
N MET A 409 1.63 40.27 -3.94
CA MET A 409 0.24 40.42 -3.48
C MET A 409 -0.53 41.47 -4.29
N ARG A 410 0.11 42.59 -4.65
CA ARG A 410 -0.50 43.62 -5.50
C ARG A 410 -0.76 43.11 -6.92
N LEU A 411 0.19 42.39 -7.51
CA LEU A 411 0.04 41.76 -8.83
C LEU A 411 -1.09 40.75 -8.85
N ILE A 412 -1.19 39.89 -7.83
CA ILE A 412 -2.29 38.93 -7.67
C ILE A 412 -3.64 39.66 -7.59
N ALA A 413 -3.71 40.75 -6.82
CA ALA A 413 -4.93 41.53 -6.68
C ALA A 413 -5.33 42.20 -7.99
N SER A 414 -4.37 42.77 -8.71
CA SER A 414 -4.56 43.41 -10.02
C SER A 414 -5.07 42.42 -11.06
N ALA A 415 -4.42 41.26 -11.21
CA ALA A 415 -4.83 40.27 -12.19
C ALA A 415 -6.21 39.65 -11.86
N LYS A 416 -6.54 39.44 -10.57
CA LYS A 416 -7.91 39.05 -10.16
C LYS A 416 -8.94 40.12 -10.50
N LYS A 417 -8.57 41.40 -10.42
CA LYS A 417 -9.44 42.50 -10.80
C LYS A 417 -9.69 42.48 -12.31
N MET A 418 -8.63 42.45 -13.12
CA MET A 418 -8.72 42.42 -14.59
C MET A 418 -9.62 41.29 -15.11
N ILE A 419 -9.53 40.08 -14.55
CA ILE A 419 -10.36 38.96 -15.00
C ILE A 419 -11.84 39.14 -14.63
N ASN A 420 -12.12 39.69 -13.45
CA ASN A 420 -13.50 40.00 -13.10
C ASN A 420 -14.06 41.15 -13.93
N ASP A 421 -13.23 42.15 -14.23
CA ASP A 421 -13.66 43.30 -15.02
C ASP A 421 -13.90 42.89 -16.47
N SER A 422 -13.08 42.00 -17.06
CA SER A 422 -13.34 41.38 -18.36
C SER A 422 -14.68 40.64 -18.39
N LEU A 423 -14.96 39.82 -17.37
CA LEU A 423 -16.25 39.12 -17.24
C LEU A 423 -17.45 40.08 -17.18
N ILE A 424 -17.26 41.22 -16.52
CA ILE A 424 -18.28 42.28 -16.47
C ILE A 424 -18.41 42.92 -17.84
N ILE A 425 -17.31 43.32 -18.49
CA ILE A 425 -17.30 43.91 -19.84
C ILE A 425 -18.07 43.02 -20.83
N ASP A 426 -17.82 41.72 -20.82
CA ASP A 426 -18.42 40.78 -21.78
C ASP A 426 -19.95 40.60 -21.60
N ASN A 427 -20.49 40.93 -20.42
CA ASN A 427 -21.89 40.64 -20.05
C ASN A 427 -22.69 41.87 -19.62
N TYR A 428 -22.05 43.05 -19.51
CA TYR A 428 -22.68 44.28 -19.06
C TYR A 428 -23.32 45.03 -20.23
N ASP A 429 -24.60 45.29 -20.11
CA ASP A 429 -25.38 46.02 -21.11
C ASP A 429 -25.49 47.49 -20.70
N ILE A 430 -24.91 48.38 -21.49
CA ILE A 430 -24.89 49.83 -21.22
C ILE A 430 -26.27 50.49 -21.29
N HIS A 431 -27.25 49.82 -21.92
CA HIS A 431 -28.63 50.33 -22.03
C HIS A 431 -29.48 49.95 -20.81
N LEU A 432 -29.02 49.00 -20.00
CA LEU A 432 -29.69 48.58 -18.77
C LEU A 432 -29.15 49.33 -17.55
N SER A 433 -30.00 49.57 -16.56
CA SER A 433 -29.55 50.06 -15.26
C SER A 433 -28.67 49.02 -14.56
N VAL A 434 -27.89 49.46 -13.57
CA VAL A 434 -27.05 48.55 -12.74
C VAL A 434 -27.89 47.43 -12.10
N ARG A 435 -29.15 47.71 -11.74
CA ARG A 435 -30.03 46.73 -11.10
C ARG A 435 -30.60 45.72 -12.08
N GLU A 436 -30.88 46.13 -13.31
CA GLU A 436 -31.31 45.23 -14.39
C GLU A 436 -30.15 44.35 -14.87
N ASN A 437 -28.96 44.93 -15.03
CA ASN A 437 -27.74 44.15 -15.24
C ASN A 437 -27.56 43.12 -14.12
N MET A 438 -27.71 43.49 -12.84
CA MET A 438 -27.59 42.53 -11.74
C MET A 438 -28.55 41.33 -11.87
N ASN A 439 -29.78 41.54 -12.33
CA ASN A 439 -30.73 40.44 -12.56
C ASN A 439 -30.25 39.53 -13.70
N ARG A 440 -29.76 40.10 -14.80
CA ARG A 440 -29.17 39.35 -15.92
C ARG A 440 -27.95 38.53 -15.51
N PHE A 441 -27.06 39.10 -14.68
CA PHE A 441 -25.93 38.35 -14.13
C PHE A 441 -26.39 37.18 -13.25
N ASN A 442 -27.48 37.34 -12.47
CA ASN A 442 -28.06 36.24 -11.70
C ASN A 442 -28.67 35.15 -12.60
N GLU A 443 -29.38 35.54 -13.67
CA GLU A 443 -29.93 34.60 -14.67
C GLU A 443 -28.84 33.80 -15.37
N LEU A 444 -27.72 34.45 -15.71
CA LEU A 444 -26.54 33.81 -16.31
C LEU A 444 -25.68 33.03 -15.29
N CYS A 445 -26.10 32.96 -14.02
CA CYS A 445 -25.36 32.34 -12.92
C CYS A 445 -23.93 32.90 -12.71
N ILE A 446 -23.74 34.19 -13.02
CA ILE A 446 -22.45 34.87 -12.91
C ILE A 446 -22.32 35.51 -11.50
N PRO A 447 -21.35 35.09 -10.67
CA PRO A 447 -21.25 35.55 -9.28
C PRO A 447 -20.60 36.93 -9.17
N VAL A 448 -21.39 37.99 -9.32
CA VAL A 448 -20.97 39.40 -9.16
C VAL A 448 -21.88 40.10 -8.16
N SER A 449 -21.32 40.94 -7.27
CA SER A 449 -22.13 41.73 -6.32
C SER A 449 -22.53 43.08 -6.92
N ILE A 450 -23.70 43.58 -6.54
CA ILE A 450 -24.20 44.88 -7.01
C ILE A 450 -23.23 46.04 -6.71
N ARG A 451 -22.56 45.99 -5.54
CA ARG A 451 -21.52 46.96 -5.16
C ARG A 451 -20.37 46.99 -6.17
N LYS A 452 -19.99 45.82 -6.70
CA LYS A 452 -18.90 45.69 -7.67
C LYS A 452 -19.30 46.25 -9.03
N LEU A 453 -20.53 46.05 -9.47
CA LEU A 453 -21.06 46.68 -10.69
C LEU A 453 -21.02 48.22 -10.59
N TYR A 454 -21.41 48.79 -9.45
CA TYR A 454 -21.29 50.24 -9.21
C TYR A 454 -19.84 50.75 -9.25
N LEU A 455 -18.90 50.00 -8.65
CA LEU A 455 -17.47 50.31 -8.70
C LEU A 455 -16.94 50.26 -10.13
N PHE A 456 -17.30 49.23 -10.89
CA PHE A 456 -16.93 49.09 -12.30
C PHE A 456 -17.45 50.26 -13.14
N CYS A 457 -18.73 50.63 -13.00
CA CYS A 457 -19.31 51.78 -13.70
C CYS A 457 -18.56 53.09 -13.37
N LYS A 458 -18.19 53.28 -12.11
CA LYS A 458 -17.43 54.45 -11.66
C LYS A 458 -16.02 54.48 -12.25
N GLU A 459 -15.34 53.35 -12.32
CA GLU A 459 -13.97 53.27 -12.84
C GLU A 459 -13.90 53.40 -14.36
N GLN A 460 -14.92 52.91 -15.08
CA GLN A 460 -15.01 52.96 -16.54
C GLN A 460 -15.81 54.16 -17.09
N ASN A 461 -16.26 55.07 -16.21
CA ASN A 461 -17.11 56.22 -16.57
C ASN A 461 -18.42 55.83 -17.31
N ILE A 462 -19.06 54.73 -16.90
CA ILE A 462 -20.34 54.26 -17.47
C ILE A 462 -21.52 54.78 -16.64
N PRO A 463 -22.62 55.29 -17.24
CA PRO A 463 -23.80 55.73 -16.52
C PRO A 463 -24.51 54.58 -15.79
N THR A 464 -24.99 54.84 -14.58
CA THR A 464 -25.61 53.81 -13.72
C THR A 464 -27.11 53.60 -13.96
N LYS A 465 -27.76 54.50 -14.72
CA LYS A 465 -29.20 54.50 -14.99
C LYS A 465 -29.57 53.92 -16.37
N GLY A 466 -28.59 53.36 -17.09
CA GLY A 466 -28.74 52.97 -18.50
C GLY A 466 -28.73 54.19 -19.43
N TYR A 467 -28.18 54.06 -20.63
CA TYR A 467 -28.43 55.02 -21.70
C TYR A 467 -29.87 54.82 -22.18
N LYS A 468 -30.77 55.72 -21.78
CA LYS A 468 -32.05 55.88 -22.46
C LYS A 468 -31.79 56.59 -23.78
N GLU A 469 -32.10 55.93 -24.88
CA GLU A 469 -32.37 56.64 -26.15
C GLU A 469 -33.56 57.59 -25.97
#